data_AF-A0A9P9BJ97-F1
#
_entry.id   AF-A0A9P9BJ97-F1
#
_cell.length_a   1.000
_cell.length_b   1.000
_cell.length_c   1.000
_cell.angle_alpha   90.00
_cell.angle_beta   90.00
_cell.angle_gamma   90.00
#
_symmetry.space_group_name_H-M   'P 1'
#
loop_
_entity.id
_entity.type
_entity.pdbx_description
1 polymer ?
#
loop_
_entity_poly.entity_id
_entity_poly.type
_entity_poly.pdbx_seq_one_letter_code
_entity_poly.pdbx_strand_id
1 'polypeptide(L)'
;MSSSDNQVGFGFQADVVSTASLAHLLTGRILKALSDGGVDLYAVTASIWLSKQLPFRSALQTTVHAQLKAMPGANGFLAKVLSIGWGHAGIAVEMSRTKAGANALLLIGALASGVSRFHAAQCLSELLTIYGCAADQLANVDVLKTMIVYIAPMVHELGFVKVLQHITTSASHEVVRLRKKIPVDLTSIGDPQTLASAIRQLVFTSERAETLYLVPQQRGAWLAAFASHLLGMSVELVCDDHILWASGGDNGKVTLQVAPQGSDSTAMACSNRSGSLLLMAPTSRERRKRVDVEYLLRDALEAEL
;
A
#
# COMPACT_ATOMS: atom_id res chain seq x y z
N MET A 1 -2.83 -46.32 6.90
CA MET A 1 -2.04 -45.44 7.80
C MET A 1 -1.20 -44.58 6.86
N SER A 2 -1.28 -43.25 6.77
CA SER A 2 -1.61 -42.19 7.73
C SER A 2 -2.26 -41.01 6.97
N SER A 3 -3.43 -40.54 7.43
CA SER A 3 -3.64 -39.19 8.03
C SER A 3 -3.31 -38.01 7.12
N SER A 4 -4.34 -37.41 6.51
CA SER A 4 -4.32 -36.07 5.92
C SER A 4 -5.61 -35.29 6.23
N ASP A 5 -6.10 -35.42 7.47
CA ASP A 5 -7.15 -34.58 8.05
C ASP A 5 -6.51 -33.82 9.22
N ASN A 6 -6.08 -32.56 9.01
CA ASN A 6 -5.92 -31.54 10.08
C ASN A 6 -5.27 -30.21 9.61
N GLN A 7 -5.79 -29.56 8.56
CA GLN A 7 -5.41 -28.15 8.30
C GLN A 7 -6.58 -27.17 8.18
N VAL A 8 -7.83 -27.63 8.30
CA VAL A 8 -9.02 -26.76 8.22
C VAL A 8 -9.37 -26.09 9.56
N GLY A 9 -8.78 -26.54 10.68
CA GLY A 9 -9.16 -26.11 12.04
C GLY A 9 -8.53 -24.81 12.54
N PHE A 10 -7.26 -24.53 12.21
CA PHE A 10 -6.53 -23.38 12.77
C PHE A 10 -6.84 -22.05 12.04
N GLY A 11 -7.06 -22.10 10.72
CA GLY A 11 -7.45 -20.92 9.94
C GLY A 11 -8.84 -20.41 10.32
N PHE A 12 -9.79 -21.33 10.49
CA PHE A 12 -11.16 -20.99 10.91
C PHE A 12 -11.20 -20.43 12.33
N GLN A 13 -10.44 -21.00 13.28
CA GLN A 13 -10.33 -20.43 14.63
C GLN A 13 -9.66 -19.05 14.63
N ALA A 14 -8.63 -18.81 13.82
CA ALA A 14 -8.01 -17.49 13.70
C ALA A 14 -8.96 -16.45 13.08
N ASP A 15 -9.77 -16.84 12.10
CA ASP A 15 -10.74 -15.94 11.47
C ASP A 15 -11.97 -15.68 12.35
N VAL A 16 -12.49 -16.69 13.07
CA VAL A 16 -13.58 -16.52 14.05
C VAL A 16 -13.09 -15.66 15.22
N VAL A 17 -11.87 -15.88 15.73
CA VAL A 17 -11.29 -15.03 16.78
C VAL A 17 -11.00 -13.63 16.27
N SER A 18 -10.55 -13.45 15.02
CA SER A 18 -10.35 -12.14 14.42
C SER A 18 -11.69 -11.40 14.24
N THR A 19 -12.73 -12.07 13.79
CA THR A 19 -14.06 -11.48 13.54
C THR A 19 -14.80 -11.23 14.85
N ALA A 20 -14.69 -12.12 15.83
CA ALA A 20 -15.14 -11.91 17.20
C ALA A 20 -14.34 -10.80 17.90
N SER A 21 -13.03 -10.67 17.64
CA SER A 21 -12.24 -9.55 18.15
C SER A 21 -12.66 -8.23 17.50
N LEU A 22 -13.09 -8.22 16.24
CA LEU A 22 -13.69 -7.05 15.60
C LEU A 22 -15.05 -6.69 16.21
N ALA A 23 -15.90 -7.68 16.44
CA ALA A 23 -17.16 -7.52 17.15
C ALA A 23 -16.97 -7.06 18.61
N HIS A 24 -15.87 -7.46 19.24
CA HIS A 24 -15.49 -7.06 20.60
C HIS A 24 -14.75 -5.72 20.64
N LEU A 25 -14.06 -5.33 19.57
CA LEU A 25 -13.49 -3.99 19.35
C LEU A 25 -14.63 -2.98 19.19
N LEU A 26 -15.75 -3.37 18.58
CA LEU A 26 -17.02 -2.63 18.52
C LEU A 26 -17.71 -2.44 19.89
N THR A 27 -16.92 -2.15 20.93
CA THR A 27 -17.43 -1.49 22.13
C THR A 27 -18.17 -0.21 21.75
N GLY A 28 -19.18 0.19 22.53
CA GLY A 28 -19.94 1.42 22.28
C GLY A 28 -19.08 2.69 22.16
N ARG A 29 -17.83 2.66 22.65
CA ARG A 29 -16.84 3.74 22.49
C ARG A 29 -16.34 3.89 21.05
N ILE A 30 -16.09 2.79 20.32
CA ILE A 30 -15.67 2.85 18.91
C ILE A 30 -16.84 3.28 18.03
N LEU A 31 -18.03 2.72 18.24
CA LEU A 31 -19.22 3.12 17.50
C LEU A 31 -19.52 4.60 17.66
N LYS A 32 -19.37 5.11 18.89
CA LYS A 32 -19.47 6.55 19.15
C LYS A 32 -18.38 7.35 18.43
N ALA A 33 -17.12 6.95 18.51
CA ALA A 33 -16.04 7.65 17.82
C ALA A 33 -16.21 7.67 16.29
N LEU A 34 -16.74 6.59 15.72
CA LEU A 34 -17.07 6.48 14.30
C LEU A 34 -18.20 7.44 13.94
N SER A 35 -19.28 7.43 14.73
CA SER A 35 -20.41 8.36 14.57
C SER A 35 -19.97 9.83 14.70
N ASP A 36 -19.19 10.17 15.72
CA ASP A 36 -18.69 11.53 15.98
C ASP A 36 -17.74 12.00 14.85
N GLY A 37 -17.00 11.06 14.24
CA GLY A 37 -16.15 11.30 13.08
C GLY A 37 -16.88 11.27 11.73
N GLY A 38 -18.18 11.00 11.69
CA GLY A 38 -18.94 10.76 10.46
C GLY A 38 -18.43 9.56 9.65
N VAL A 39 -17.68 8.65 10.28
CA VAL A 39 -17.09 7.48 9.63
C VAL A 39 -18.08 6.33 9.71
N ASP A 40 -18.43 5.80 8.55
CA ASP A 40 -19.32 4.66 8.45
C ASP A 40 -18.62 3.34 8.85
N LEU A 41 -19.31 2.54 9.67
CA LEU A 41 -18.79 1.27 10.16
C LEU A 41 -18.60 0.24 9.03
N TYR A 42 -19.48 0.21 8.04
CA TYR A 42 -19.35 -0.67 6.88
C TYR A 42 -18.10 -0.34 6.07
N ALA A 43 -17.76 0.93 5.90
CA ALA A 43 -16.51 1.32 5.24
C ALA A 43 -15.26 0.81 5.99
N VAL A 44 -15.26 0.93 7.32
CA VAL A 44 -14.15 0.43 8.16
C VAL A 44 -14.06 -1.10 8.10
N THR A 45 -15.18 -1.79 8.23
CA THR A 45 -15.21 -3.26 8.19
C THR A 45 -14.85 -3.81 6.82
N ALA A 46 -15.32 -3.19 5.73
CA ALA A 46 -14.93 -3.55 4.36
C ALA A 46 -13.42 -3.38 4.14
N SER A 47 -12.84 -2.27 4.64
CA SER A 47 -11.40 -2.01 4.55
C SER A 47 -10.58 -3.03 5.33
N ILE A 48 -11.05 -3.42 6.51
CA ILE A 48 -10.44 -4.48 7.33
C ILE A 48 -10.53 -5.83 6.62
N TRP A 49 -11.70 -6.16 6.06
CA TRP A 49 -11.91 -7.39 5.32
C TRP A 49 -10.96 -7.49 4.12
N LEU A 50 -10.86 -6.44 3.30
CA LEU A 50 -9.92 -6.36 2.18
C LEU A 50 -8.48 -6.59 2.67
N SER A 51 -8.11 -5.97 3.77
CA SER A 51 -6.75 -6.00 4.31
C SER A 51 -6.35 -7.34 4.92
N LYS A 52 -7.31 -8.24 5.19
CA LYS A 52 -7.02 -9.65 5.49
C LYS A 52 -6.48 -10.41 4.28
N GLN A 53 -6.88 -10.01 3.07
CA GLN A 53 -6.48 -10.63 1.81
C GLN A 53 -5.11 -10.14 1.31
N LEU A 54 -4.45 -9.21 2.03
CA LEU A 54 -3.18 -8.61 1.61
C LEU A 54 -2.03 -9.13 2.49
N PRO A 55 -0.95 -9.69 1.89
CA PRO A 55 0.17 -10.30 2.60
C PRO A 55 1.19 -9.24 3.06
N PHE A 56 0.76 -8.26 3.84
CA PHE A 56 1.67 -7.23 4.35
C PHE A 56 2.69 -7.80 5.34
N ARG A 57 3.88 -7.20 5.38
CA ARG A 57 4.98 -7.59 6.27
C ARG A 57 4.55 -7.61 7.74
N SER A 58 4.84 -8.71 8.43
CA SER A 58 4.55 -8.88 9.86
C SER A 58 5.30 -7.87 10.75
N ALA A 59 6.54 -7.52 10.39
CA ALA A 59 7.32 -6.52 11.12
C ALA A 59 6.60 -5.16 11.20
N LEU A 60 6.03 -4.69 10.09
CA LEU A 60 5.27 -3.43 10.08
C LEU A 60 4.01 -3.50 10.95
N GLN A 61 3.29 -4.63 10.90
CA GLN A 61 2.08 -4.81 11.72
C GLN A 61 2.37 -4.63 13.22
N THR A 62 3.51 -5.16 13.69
CA THR A 62 3.90 -5.06 15.11
C THR A 62 4.32 -3.66 15.53
N THR A 63 4.83 -2.83 14.62
CA THR A 63 5.28 -1.47 14.92
C THR A 63 4.16 -0.45 14.86
N VAL A 64 3.12 -0.66 14.04
CA VAL A 64 2.01 0.28 13.85
C VAL A 64 1.31 0.62 15.18
N HIS A 65 0.98 -0.39 16.00
CA HIS A 65 0.32 -0.14 17.29
C HIS A 65 1.19 0.68 18.24
N ALA A 66 2.48 0.36 18.31
CA ALA A 66 3.44 1.07 19.16
C ALA A 66 3.61 2.52 18.72
N GLN A 67 3.73 2.77 17.40
CA GLN A 67 3.85 4.12 16.84
C GLN A 67 2.58 4.96 17.06
N LEU A 68 1.40 4.39 16.84
CA LEU A 68 0.12 5.09 17.09
C LEU A 68 -0.07 5.44 18.56
N LYS A 69 0.38 4.58 19.47
CA LYS A 69 0.32 4.83 20.92
C LYS A 69 1.37 5.86 21.37
N ALA A 70 2.52 5.90 20.71
CA ALA A 70 3.63 6.81 21.04
C ALA A 70 3.53 8.19 20.40
N MET A 71 2.66 8.38 19.40
CA MET A 71 2.53 9.65 18.69
C MET A 71 2.21 10.82 19.65
N PRO A 72 2.99 11.92 19.65
CA PRO A 72 2.78 13.07 20.54
C PRO A 72 1.42 13.78 20.34
N GLY A 73 0.70 13.47 19.27
CA GLY A 73 -0.66 13.90 19.00
C GLY A 73 -1.75 13.12 19.74
N ALA A 74 -1.49 11.90 20.24
CA ALA A 74 -2.47 11.19 21.05
C ALA A 74 -2.83 11.99 22.32
N ASN A 75 -1.85 12.71 22.89
CA ASN A 75 -2.04 13.61 24.04
C ASN A 75 -2.09 15.10 23.66
N GLY A 76 -1.42 15.55 22.60
CA GLY A 76 -1.38 16.97 22.16
C GLY A 76 -2.53 17.40 21.24
N PHE A 77 -3.03 16.50 20.37
CA PHE A 77 -4.27 16.72 19.62
C PHE A 77 -5.48 16.61 20.57
N LEU A 78 -5.35 15.84 21.65
CA LEU A 78 -6.25 15.81 22.81
C LEU A 78 -6.45 17.21 23.42
N ALA A 79 -5.43 18.08 23.46
CA ALA A 79 -5.56 19.43 24.02
C ALA A 79 -6.40 20.40 23.15
N LYS A 80 -6.42 20.22 21.82
CA LYS A 80 -7.32 20.96 20.90
C LYS A 80 -8.71 20.30 20.79
N VAL A 81 -8.78 18.99 21.05
CA VAL A 81 -10.00 18.16 21.09
C VAL A 81 -10.76 18.28 22.42
N LEU A 82 -10.13 18.74 23.50
CA LEU A 82 -10.84 19.07 24.75
C LEU A 82 -11.80 20.26 24.60
N SER A 83 -11.66 21.07 23.54
CA SER A 83 -12.63 22.13 23.19
C SER A 83 -13.85 21.61 22.43
N ILE A 84 -13.78 20.41 21.82
CA ILE A 84 -14.81 19.79 20.98
C ILE A 84 -14.70 18.27 21.13
N GLY A 85 -15.24 17.71 22.21
CA GLY A 85 -15.54 16.27 22.39
C GLY A 85 -14.59 15.21 21.78
N TRP A 86 -13.63 14.72 22.58
CA TRP A 86 -13.10 13.34 22.62
C TRP A 86 -12.86 12.55 21.30
N GLY A 87 -11.58 12.20 21.04
CA GLY A 87 -11.20 10.82 20.67
C GLY A 87 -10.80 10.47 19.23
N HIS A 88 -10.26 11.39 18.41
CA HIS A 88 -9.97 11.09 17.00
C HIS A 88 -8.99 9.91 16.78
N ALA A 89 -7.92 9.77 17.57
CA ALA A 89 -6.96 8.67 17.40
C ALA A 89 -7.48 7.28 17.88
N GLY A 90 -8.63 7.22 18.55
CA GLY A 90 -9.13 6.00 19.18
C GLY A 90 -9.41 4.89 18.18
N ILE A 91 -10.00 5.22 17.03
CA ILE A 91 -10.32 4.22 15.98
C ILE A 91 -9.05 3.60 15.41
N ALA A 92 -8.04 4.41 15.07
CA ALA A 92 -6.78 3.88 14.53
C ALA A 92 -6.03 3.04 15.56
N VAL A 93 -5.97 3.48 16.82
CA VAL A 93 -5.34 2.71 17.91
C VAL A 93 -6.05 1.37 18.11
N GLU A 94 -7.37 1.34 18.09
CA GLU A 94 -8.13 0.12 18.26
C GLU A 94 -8.04 -0.82 17.04
N MET A 95 -8.12 -0.29 15.82
CA MET A 95 -7.87 -1.06 14.59
C MET A 95 -6.49 -1.72 14.62
N SER A 96 -5.46 -0.99 15.06
CA SER A 96 -4.08 -1.48 15.11
C SER A 96 -3.84 -2.63 16.10
N ARG A 97 -4.80 -2.94 17.00
CA ARG A 97 -4.71 -4.11 17.89
C ARG A 97 -4.84 -5.44 17.16
N THR A 98 -5.39 -5.42 15.94
CA THR A 98 -5.52 -6.61 15.10
C THR A 98 -4.59 -6.51 13.90
N LYS A 99 -4.12 -7.66 13.41
CA LYS A 99 -3.33 -7.74 12.19
C LYS A 99 -4.07 -7.13 10.99
N ALA A 100 -5.35 -7.48 10.82
CA ALA A 100 -6.19 -7.00 9.73
C ALA A 100 -6.43 -5.49 9.80
N GLY A 101 -6.69 -4.95 11.00
CA GLY A 101 -6.87 -3.52 11.19
C GLY A 101 -5.57 -2.73 11.01
N ALA A 102 -4.43 -3.23 11.49
CA ALA A 102 -3.13 -2.63 11.20
C ALA A 102 -2.83 -2.60 9.70
N ASN A 103 -3.14 -3.67 8.97
CA ASN A 103 -3.03 -3.69 7.51
C ASN A 103 -3.95 -2.67 6.84
N ALA A 104 -5.20 -2.53 7.31
CA ALA A 104 -6.11 -1.53 6.77
C ALA A 104 -5.59 -0.11 6.95
N LEU A 105 -4.99 0.19 8.10
CA LEU A 105 -4.35 1.48 8.36
C LEU A 105 -3.16 1.73 7.42
N LEU A 106 -2.30 0.73 7.20
CA LEU A 106 -1.18 0.82 6.27
C LEU A 106 -1.66 1.03 4.81
N LEU A 107 -2.68 0.29 4.38
CA LEU A 107 -3.26 0.41 3.04
C LEU A 107 -3.88 1.80 2.84
N ILE A 108 -4.71 2.26 3.78
CA ILE A 108 -5.34 3.58 3.72
C ILE A 108 -4.27 4.68 3.70
N GLY A 109 -3.24 4.56 4.53
CA GLY A 109 -2.11 5.50 4.55
C GLY A 109 -1.37 5.54 3.22
N ALA A 110 -1.08 4.37 2.63
CA ALA A 110 -0.45 4.29 1.33
C ALA A 110 -1.31 4.88 0.20
N LEU A 111 -2.59 4.53 0.14
CA LEU A 111 -3.51 5.04 -0.89
C LEU A 111 -3.72 6.56 -0.79
N ALA A 112 -3.75 7.10 0.42
CA ALA A 112 -3.85 8.54 0.66
C ALA A 112 -2.54 9.31 0.41
N SER A 113 -1.42 8.61 0.20
CA SER A 113 -0.11 9.23 -0.01
C SER A 113 0.08 9.66 -1.46
N GLY A 114 0.40 10.94 -1.65
CA GLY A 114 0.72 11.52 -2.96
C GLY A 114 -0.48 11.88 -3.83
N VAL A 115 -1.72 11.68 -3.36
CA VAL A 115 -2.94 11.92 -4.16
C VAL A 115 -4.11 12.52 -3.37
N SER A 116 -5.16 12.94 -4.08
CA SER A 116 -6.38 13.43 -3.45
C SER A 116 -7.12 12.31 -2.69
N ARG A 117 -7.81 12.66 -1.61
CA ARG A 117 -8.57 11.69 -0.79
C ARG A 117 -9.71 11.03 -1.56
N PHE A 118 -10.29 11.75 -2.53
CA PHE A 118 -11.29 11.20 -3.43
C PHE A 118 -10.70 10.10 -4.33
N HIS A 119 -9.53 10.36 -4.91
CA HIS A 119 -8.86 9.38 -5.76
C HIS A 119 -8.40 8.14 -4.95
N ALA A 120 -7.95 8.33 -3.71
CA ALA A 120 -7.68 7.23 -2.78
C ALA A 120 -8.94 6.39 -2.49
N ALA A 121 -10.10 7.04 -2.32
CA ALA A 121 -11.37 6.36 -2.10
C ALA A 121 -11.84 5.57 -3.32
N GLN A 122 -11.68 6.13 -4.53
CA GLN A 122 -11.95 5.41 -5.78
C GLN A 122 -11.05 4.17 -5.88
N CYS A 123 -9.75 4.31 -5.66
CA CYS A 123 -8.83 3.17 -5.71
C CYS A 123 -9.17 2.09 -4.67
N LEU A 124 -9.61 2.49 -3.47
CA LEU A 124 -10.06 1.55 -2.45
C LEU A 124 -11.35 0.82 -2.86
N SER A 125 -12.30 1.52 -3.48
CA SER A 125 -13.53 0.93 -4.03
C SER A 125 -13.22 -0.07 -5.16
N GLU A 126 -12.29 0.27 -6.05
CA GLU A 126 -11.80 -0.64 -7.10
C GLU A 126 -11.14 -1.88 -6.50
N LEU A 127 -10.30 -1.73 -5.47
CA LEU A 127 -9.71 -2.87 -4.77
C LEU A 127 -10.77 -3.76 -4.13
N LEU A 128 -11.77 -3.19 -3.45
CA LEU A 128 -12.87 -3.96 -2.87
C LEU A 128 -13.61 -4.77 -3.95
N THR A 129 -13.89 -4.15 -5.10
CA THR A 129 -14.53 -4.81 -6.24
C THR A 129 -13.67 -5.95 -6.80
N ILE A 130 -12.39 -5.68 -7.00
CA ILE A 130 -11.41 -6.61 -7.56
C ILE A 130 -11.22 -7.86 -6.69
N TYR A 131 -11.27 -7.70 -5.36
CA TYR A 131 -11.18 -8.79 -4.39
C TYR A 131 -12.53 -9.47 -4.11
N GLY A 132 -13.60 -9.07 -4.81
CA GLY A 132 -14.89 -9.77 -4.77
C GLY A 132 -15.83 -9.34 -3.64
N CYS A 133 -15.69 -8.12 -3.11
CA CYS A 133 -16.70 -7.54 -2.25
C CYS A 133 -18.02 -7.41 -3.03
N ALA A 134 -19.11 -7.96 -2.47
CA ALA A 134 -20.39 -7.97 -3.15
C ALA A 134 -20.93 -6.55 -3.38
N ALA A 135 -21.67 -6.33 -4.47
CA ALA A 135 -22.10 -4.98 -4.86
C ALA A 135 -23.01 -4.29 -3.83
N ASP A 136 -23.78 -5.08 -3.08
CA ASP A 136 -24.62 -4.66 -1.96
C ASP A 136 -23.82 -4.34 -0.69
N GLN A 137 -22.56 -4.77 -0.61
CA GLN A 137 -21.64 -4.57 0.51
C GLN A 137 -20.55 -3.53 0.20
N LEU A 138 -20.48 -3.03 -1.05
CA LEU A 138 -19.55 -1.99 -1.45
C LEU A 138 -19.98 -0.65 -0.84
N ALA A 139 -19.17 -0.15 0.10
CA ALA A 139 -19.32 1.20 0.59
C ALA A 139 -19.17 2.21 -0.55
N ASN A 140 -20.08 3.19 -0.61
CA ASN A 140 -20.02 4.28 -1.58
C ASN A 140 -18.68 5.02 -1.48
N VAL A 141 -18.13 5.47 -2.62
CA VAL A 141 -16.90 6.27 -2.71
C VAL A 141 -16.91 7.47 -1.76
N ASP A 142 -18.04 8.17 -1.60
CA ASP A 142 -18.13 9.30 -0.67
C ASP A 142 -17.98 8.86 0.80
N VAL A 143 -18.52 7.71 1.14
CA VAL A 143 -18.40 7.11 2.47
C VAL A 143 -16.96 6.67 2.74
N LEU A 144 -16.33 6.01 1.76
CA LEU A 144 -14.91 5.64 1.81
C LEU A 144 -14.02 6.88 1.91
N LYS A 145 -14.34 7.96 1.19
CA LYS A 145 -13.62 9.23 1.27
C LYS A 145 -13.71 9.82 2.66
N THR A 146 -14.87 9.84 3.31
CA THR A 146 -15.02 10.35 4.67
C THR A 146 -14.14 9.55 5.66
N MET A 147 -14.14 8.22 5.53
CA MET A 147 -13.25 7.36 6.31
C MET A 147 -11.77 7.69 6.06
N ILE A 148 -11.35 7.86 4.80
CA ILE A 148 -9.96 8.19 4.45
C ILE A 148 -9.59 9.60 4.94
N VAL A 149 -10.50 10.58 4.88
CA VAL A 149 -10.29 11.93 5.41
C VAL A 149 -9.98 11.86 6.90
N TYR A 150 -10.73 11.04 7.63
CA TYR A 150 -10.57 10.83 9.06
C TYR A 150 -9.29 10.07 9.42
N ILE A 151 -9.03 8.91 8.79
CA ILE A 151 -7.95 8.00 9.18
C ILE A 151 -6.58 8.45 8.67
N ALA A 152 -6.49 8.93 7.42
CA ALA A 152 -5.19 9.16 6.77
C ALA A 152 -4.23 10.09 7.54
N PRO A 153 -4.68 11.18 8.22
CA PRO A 153 -3.79 12.00 9.04
C PRO A 153 -3.09 11.22 10.17
N MET A 154 -3.75 10.20 10.73
CA MET A 154 -3.21 9.41 11.85
C MET A 154 -2.17 8.40 11.38
N VAL A 155 -2.28 7.95 10.13
CA VAL A 155 -1.41 6.92 9.56
C VAL A 155 -0.32 7.51 8.67
N HIS A 156 -0.31 8.83 8.49
CA HIS A 156 0.68 9.55 7.68
C HIS A 156 2.12 9.31 8.18
N GLU A 157 2.30 9.20 9.49
CA GLU A 157 3.60 9.01 10.14
C GLU A 157 4.09 7.55 10.16
N LEU A 158 3.33 6.60 9.60
CA LEU A 158 3.71 5.17 9.58
C LEU A 158 4.83 4.84 8.59
N GLY A 159 5.50 5.84 8.01
CA GLY A 159 6.72 5.67 7.22
C GLY A 159 6.54 5.54 5.72
N PHE A 160 5.36 5.16 5.22
CA PHE A 160 5.13 5.00 3.77
C PHE A 160 5.46 6.27 2.97
N VAL A 161 5.02 7.44 3.45
CA VAL A 161 5.29 8.73 2.79
C VAL A 161 6.78 9.03 2.71
N LYS A 162 7.54 8.72 3.76
CA LYS A 162 9.00 8.89 3.78
C LYS A 162 9.67 8.01 2.74
N VAL A 163 9.28 6.73 2.67
CA VAL A 163 9.80 5.81 1.65
C VAL A 163 9.46 6.29 0.24
N LEU A 164 8.22 6.73 0.01
CA LEU A 164 7.79 7.28 -1.28
C LEU A 164 8.61 8.53 -1.67
N GLN A 165 8.78 9.46 -0.74
CA GLN A 165 9.58 10.68 -0.96
C GLN A 165 11.04 10.32 -1.25
N HIS A 166 11.63 9.42 -0.48
CA HIS A 166 13.00 8.96 -0.68
C HIS A 166 13.20 8.34 -2.07
N ILE A 167 12.33 7.41 -2.48
CA ILE A 167 12.39 6.80 -3.82
C ILE A 167 12.26 7.88 -4.91
N THR A 168 11.32 8.80 -4.74
CA THR A 168 11.08 9.88 -5.71
C THR A 168 12.31 10.78 -5.85
N THR A 169 12.89 11.23 -4.73
CA THR A 169 14.07 12.09 -4.71
C THR A 169 15.30 11.39 -5.26
N SER A 170 15.58 10.17 -4.81
CA SER A 170 16.73 9.36 -5.26
C SER A 170 16.66 9.07 -6.76
N ALA A 171 15.49 8.64 -7.24
CA ALA A 171 15.28 8.38 -8.67
C ALA A 171 15.38 9.67 -9.50
N SER A 172 14.85 10.79 -9.02
CA SER A 172 14.95 12.09 -9.70
C SER A 172 16.40 12.57 -9.81
N HIS A 173 17.18 12.41 -8.73
CA HIS A 173 18.61 12.76 -8.73
C HIS A 173 19.39 11.93 -9.75
N GLU A 174 19.11 10.63 -9.86
CA GLU A 174 19.72 9.77 -10.88
C GLU A 174 19.31 10.15 -12.31
N VAL A 175 18.05 10.52 -12.55
CA VAL A 175 17.60 11.02 -13.87
C VAL A 175 18.37 12.27 -14.28
N VAL A 176 18.58 13.23 -13.35
CA VAL A 176 19.37 14.44 -13.58
C VAL A 176 20.84 14.10 -13.86
N ARG A 177 21.43 13.20 -13.07
CA ARG A 177 22.82 12.74 -13.25
C ARG A 177 23.04 12.12 -14.64
N LEU A 178 22.06 11.36 -15.11
CA LEU A 178 22.09 10.72 -16.43
C LEU A 178 21.88 11.70 -17.60
N ARG A 179 21.66 13.00 -17.33
CA ARG A 179 21.39 14.06 -18.32
C ARG A 179 20.30 13.70 -19.32
N LYS A 180 19.37 12.81 -18.95
CA LYS A 180 18.24 12.49 -19.82
C LYS A 180 17.32 13.70 -19.83
N LYS A 181 17.10 14.28 -21.01
CA LYS A 181 16.13 15.39 -21.24
C LYS A 181 14.67 14.95 -21.06
N ILE A 182 14.44 13.74 -20.57
CA ILE A 182 13.12 13.15 -20.54
C ILE A 182 12.53 13.39 -19.15
N PRO A 183 11.38 14.09 -19.05
CA PRO A 183 10.62 14.12 -17.81
C PRO A 183 10.11 12.70 -17.54
N VAL A 184 10.76 12.02 -16.61
CA VAL A 184 10.27 10.76 -16.05
C VAL A 184 9.25 11.13 -14.98
N ASP A 185 7.96 11.00 -15.29
CA ASP A 185 6.90 11.31 -14.35
C ASP A 185 6.66 10.14 -13.39
N LEU A 186 7.41 10.13 -12.30
CA LEU A 186 7.35 9.12 -11.24
C LEU A 186 6.11 9.24 -10.35
N THR A 187 5.41 10.38 -10.41
CA THR A 187 4.34 10.75 -9.46
C THR A 187 2.96 10.88 -10.11
N SER A 188 2.87 10.77 -11.44
CA SER A 188 1.60 10.74 -12.17
C SER A 188 0.57 9.83 -11.49
N ILE A 189 -0.56 10.45 -11.10
CA ILE A 189 -1.59 9.85 -10.24
C ILE A 189 -2.26 8.66 -10.90
N GLY A 190 -2.55 8.82 -12.19
CA GLY A 190 -3.15 7.80 -13.01
C GLY A 190 -4.62 7.50 -12.79
N ASP A 191 -5.07 6.41 -13.38
CA ASP A 191 -6.44 5.89 -13.24
C ASP A 191 -6.56 4.94 -12.03
N PRO A 192 -7.58 5.10 -11.15
CA PRO A 192 -7.73 4.27 -9.95
C PRO A 192 -7.82 2.76 -10.25
N GLN A 193 -8.50 2.38 -11.33
CA GLN A 193 -8.70 0.97 -11.69
C GLN A 193 -7.38 0.33 -12.14
N THR A 194 -6.57 1.08 -12.90
CA THR A 194 -5.24 0.66 -13.33
C THR A 194 -4.31 0.48 -12.13
N LEU A 195 -4.33 1.41 -11.16
CA LEU A 195 -3.56 1.29 -9.93
C LEU A 195 -4.00 0.09 -9.08
N ALA A 196 -5.31 -0.11 -8.90
CA ALA A 196 -5.86 -1.23 -8.15
C ALA A 196 -5.47 -2.58 -8.79
N SER A 197 -5.47 -2.66 -10.12
CA SER A 197 -5.02 -3.83 -10.88
C SER A 197 -3.52 -4.09 -10.68
N ALA A 198 -2.69 -3.04 -10.71
CA ALA A 198 -1.25 -3.16 -10.44
C ALA A 198 -0.97 -3.62 -9.00
N ILE A 199 -1.70 -3.09 -8.01
CA ILE A 199 -1.63 -3.53 -6.60
C ILE A 199 -1.95 -5.02 -6.50
N ARG A 200 -3.05 -5.49 -7.10
CA ARG A 200 -3.40 -6.92 -7.12
C ARG A 200 -2.29 -7.77 -7.73
N GLN A 201 -1.73 -7.34 -8.86
CA GLN A 201 -0.66 -8.09 -9.51
C GLN A 201 0.60 -8.18 -8.62
N LEU A 202 0.98 -7.10 -7.95
CA LEU A 202 2.08 -7.09 -7.00
C LEU A 202 1.82 -8.03 -5.81
N VAL A 203 0.60 -8.01 -5.28
CA VAL A 203 0.17 -8.91 -4.20
C VAL A 203 0.31 -10.37 -4.62
N PHE A 204 -0.25 -10.76 -5.77
CA PHE A 204 -0.11 -12.13 -6.28
C PHE A 204 1.33 -12.55 -6.52
N THR A 205 2.15 -11.64 -7.02
CA THR A 205 3.58 -11.91 -7.25
C THR A 205 4.30 -12.14 -5.93
N SER A 206 4.00 -11.33 -4.91
CA SER A 206 4.55 -11.46 -3.56
C SER A 206 4.17 -12.78 -2.91
N GLU A 207 2.90 -13.18 -2.96
CA GLU A 207 2.43 -14.45 -2.39
C GLU A 207 3.08 -15.67 -3.03
N ARG A 208 3.39 -15.60 -4.32
CA ARG A 208 4.03 -16.69 -5.07
C ARG A 208 5.56 -16.62 -5.05
N ALA A 209 6.14 -15.59 -4.42
CA ALA A 209 7.58 -15.30 -4.47
C ALA A 209 8.14 -15.28 -5.91
N GLU A 210 7.34 -14.80 -6.86
CA GLU A 210 7.69 -14.77 -8.28
C GLU A 210 8.52 -13.53 -8.66
N THR A 211 9.08 -13.55 -9.87
CA THR A 211 9.71 -12.37 -10.47
C THR A 211 8.80 -11.78 -11.53
N LEU A 212 8.45 -10.51 -11.39
CA LEU A 212 7.57 -9.77 -12.29
C LEU A 212 8.32 -8.61 -12.95
N TYR A 213 8.01 -8.35 -14.22
CA TYR A 213 8.43 -7.14 -14.90
C TYR A 213 7.19 -6.33 -15.31
N LEU A 214 7.15 -5.07 -14.88
CA LEU A 214 6.03 -4.15 -15.10
C LEU A 214 6.55 -2.88 -15.77
N VAL A 215 5.78 -2.37 -16.73
CA VAL A 215 5.99 -1.03 -17.30
C VAL A 215 4.87 -0.13 -16.78
N PRO A 216 5.01 0.44 -15.56
CA PRO A 216 4.00 1.36 -15.07
C PRO A 216 3.96 2.60 -15.96
N GLN A 217 2.80 2.88 -16.54
CA GLN A 217 2.54 4.17 -17.20
C GLN A 217 2.49 5.30 -16.17
N GLN A 218 2.10 4.99 -14.93
CA GLN A 218 1.84 5.94 -13.85
C GLN A 218 2.31 5.38 -12.50
N ARG A 219 2.57 6.27 -11.54
CA ARG A 219 2.90 5.92 -10.14
C ARG A 219 4.09 4.97 -9.95
N GLY A 220 5.13 5.05 -10.78
CA GLY A 220 6.30 4.18 -10.68
C GLY A 220 6.96 4.17 -9.30
N ALA A 221 7.16 5.35 -8.69
CA ALA A 221 7.73 5.45 -7.34
C ALA A 221 6.78 4.94 -6.25
N TRP A 222 5.47 5.15 -6.41
CA TRP A 222 4.47 4.66 -5.45
C TRP A 222 4.36 3.14 -5.48
N LEU A 223 4.36 2.52 -6.66
CA LEU A 223 4.36 1.07 -6.82
C LEU A 223 5.64 0.44 -6.27
N ALA A 224 6.78 1.11 -6.46
CA ALA A 224 8.05 0.71 -5.86
C ALA A 224 8.00 0.77 -4.33
N ALA A 225 7.44 1.84 -3.75
CA ALA A 225 7.25 2.00 -2.32
C ALA A 225 6.29 0.91 -1.77
N PHE A 226 5.18 0.65 -2.45
CA PHE A 226 4.21 -0.37 -2.07
C PHE A 226 4.83 -1.77 -2.06
N ALA A 227 5.52 -2.15 -3.13
CA ALA A 227 6.15 -3.46 -3.25
C ALA A 227 7.28 -3.66 -2.21
N SER A 228 8.17 -2.67 -2.05
CA SER A 228 9.30 -2.79 -1.12
C SER A 228 8.88 -2.66 0.35
N HIS A 229 8.14 -1.61 0.69
CA HIS A 229 7.79 -1.30 2.07
C HIS A 229 6.70 -2.22 2.60
N LEU A 230 5.54 -2.28 1.94
CA LEU A 230 4.38 -3.00 2.47
C LEU A 230 4.43 -4.50 2.18
N LEU A 231 4.84 -4.91 0.98
CA LEU A 231 4.89 -6.33 0.58
C LEU A 231 6.24 -7.00 0.89
N GLY A 232 7.32 -6.24 1.10
CA GLY A 232 8.64 -6.81 1.38
C GLY A 232 9.30 -7.48 0.17
N MET A 233 8.94 -7.06 -1.04
CA MET A 233 9.52 -7.56 -2.28
C MET A 233 10.88 -6.90 -2.55
N SER A 234 11.75 -7.59 -3.29
CA SER A 234 12.87 -6.93 -3.95
C SER A 234 12.36 -6.10 -5.12
N VAL A 235 12.81 -4.86 -5.24
CA VAL A 235 12.32 -3.91 -6.25
C VAL A 235 13.50 -3.34 -7.02
N GLU A 236 13.37 -3.25 -8.33
CA GLU A 236 14.26 -2.47 -9.20
C GLU A 236 13.44 -1.47 -10.00
N LEU A 237 13.67 -0.18 -9.80
CA LEU A 237 13.11 0.90 -10.61
C LEU A 237 14.12 1.24 -11.71
N VAL A 238 13.72 1.08 -12.97
CA VAL A 238 14.62 1.14 -14.13
C VAL A 238 14.09 2.15 -15.15
N CYS A 239 14.99 2.89 -15.79
CA CYS A 239 14.71 3.77 -16.92
C CYS A 239 15.73 3.48 -18.04
N ASP A 240 15.24 2.99 -19.17
CA ASP A 240 16.01 2.31 -20.22
C ASP A 240 16.89 1.20 -19.64
N ASP A 241 18.21 1.31 -19.77
CA ASP A 241 19.19 0.35 -19.23
C ASP A 241 19.78 0.75 -17.86
N HIS A 242 19.22 1.77 -17.20
CA HIS A 242 19.76 2.33 -15.95
C HIS A 242 18.83 2.08 -14.77
N ILE A 243 19.39 1.57 -13.67
CA ILE A 243 18.69 1.44 -12.40
C ILE A 243 18.64 2.81 -11.74
N LEU A 244 17.43 3.34 -11.55
CA LEU A 244 17.19 4.60 -10.84
C LEU A 244 17.16 4.40 -9.32
N TRP A 245 16.65 3.25 -8.89
CA TRP A 245 16.56 2.89 -7.48
C TRP A 245 16.38 1.37 -7.35
N ALA A 246 16.89 0.77 -6.29
CA ALA A 246 16.68 -0.64 -5.99
C ALA A 246 16.59 -0.89 -4.48
N SER A 247 15.86 -1.94 -4.09
CA SER A 247 15.85 -2.46 -2.72
C SER A 247 15.86 -3.98 -2.70
N GLY A 248 16.50 -4.53 -1.67
CA GLY A 248 16.39 -5.94 -1.31
C GLY A 248 15.03 -6.26 -0.67
N GLY A 249 14.64 -7.52 -0.75
CA GLY A 249 13.43 -8.05 -0.13
C GLY A 249 13.29 -9.55 -0.41
N ASP A 250 12.53 -10.23 0.44
CA ASP A 250 12.49 -11.69 0.47
C ASP A 250 11.21 -12.27 -0.16
N ASN A 251 10.21 -11.42 -0.43
CA ASN A 251 8.89 -11.83 -0.92
C ASN A 251 8.77 -11.67 -2.45
N GLY A 252 9.67 -12.30 -3.20
CA GLY A 252 9.71 -12.19 -4.66
C GLY A 252 10.37 -10.90 -5.16
N LYS A 253 10.35 -10.69 -6.49
CA LYS A 253 11.06 -9.58 -7.15
C LYS A 253 10.16 -8.87 -8.16
N VAL A 254 10.22 -7.54 -8.20
CA VAL A 254 9.58 -6.76 -9.27
C VAL A 254 10.55 -5.76 -9.89
N THR A 255 10.62 -5.74 -11.21
CA THR A 255 11.31 -4.70 -11.98
C THR A 255 10.26 -3.77 -12.59
N LEU A 256 10.34 -2.49 -12.26
CA LEU A 256 9.46 -1.43 -12.72
C LEU A 256 10.20 -0.57 -13.75
N GLN A 257 9.82 -0.69 -15.01
CA GLN A 257 10.34 0.12 -16.11
C GLN A 257 9.54 1.41 -16.25
N VAL A 258 10.14 2.53 -15.89
CA VAL A 258 9.50 3.83 -16.09
C VAL A 258 9.73 4.26 -17.54
N ALA A 259 8.66 4.30 -18.32
CA ALA A 259 8.73 4.73 -19.71
C ALA A 259 8.88 6.26 -19.80
N PRO A 260 9.71 6.77 -20.72
CA PRO A 260 9.74 8.18 -21.03
C PRO A 260 8.39 8.66 -21.60
N GLN A 261 7.88 9.80 -21.11
CA GLN A 261 6.65 10.41 -21.64
C GLN A 261 6.78 10.62 -23.16
N GLY A 262 5.89 9.98 -23.94
CA GLY A 262 5.88 10.10 -25.41
C GLY A 262 6.65 9.00 -26.16
N SER A 263 7.13 7.95 -25.51
CA SER A 263 7.56 6.75 -26.25
C SER A 263 6.35 5.90 -26.64
N ASP A 264 6.11 5.78 -27.95
CA ASP A 264 5.35 4.67 -28.54
C ASP A 264 6.13 3.37 -28.31
N SER A 265 6.25 2.95 -27.06
CA SER A 265 6.85 1.68 -26.72
C SER A 265 5.89 0.59 -27.18
N THR A 266 6.19 -0.01 -28.33
CA THR A 266 5.66 -1.28 -28.82
C THR A 266 6.05 -2.41 -27.86
N ALA A 267 5.50 -2.36 -26.67
CA ALA A 267 5.53 -3.44 -25.72
C ALA A 267 4.44 -4.42 -26.17
N MET A 268 4.82 -5.68 -26.48
CA MET A 268 3.87 -6.71 -26.88
C MET A 268 2.79 -6.85 -25.79
N ALA A 269 1.60 -6.37 -26.12
CA ALA A 269 0.44 -6.41 -25.26
C ALA A 269 -0.05 -7.85 -25.14
N CYS A 270 0.26 -8.51 -24.03
CA CYS A 270 -0.62 -9.58 -23.54
C CYS A 270 -1.88 -8.91 -22.98
N SER A 271 -2.79 -8.61 -23.89
CA SER A 271 -4.12 -8.08 -23.62
C SER A 271 -4.86 -9.00 -22.66
N ASN A 272 -5.11 -8.52 -21.45
CA ASN A 272 -6.29 -8.86 -20.67
C ASN A 272 -6.80 -7.59 -19.98
N ARG A 273 -7.64 -6.84 -20.70
CA ARG A 273 -8.65 -5.84 -20.27
C ARG A 273 -8.36 -4.78 -19.18
N SER A 274 -7.18 -4.71 -18.58
CA SER A 274 -6.80 -3.66 -17.63
C SER A 274 -5.43 -3.11 -18.04
N GLY A 275 -5.30 -1.79 -18.14
CA GLY A 275 -4.17 -1.05 -18.73
C GLY A 275 -2.77 -1.21 -18.11
N SER A 276 -2.44 -2.36 -17.51
CA SER A 276 -1.08 -2.74 -17.13
C SER A 276 -0.51 -3.75 -18.14
N LEU A 277 0.65 -3.42 -18.71
CA LEU A 277 1.29 -4.25 -19.71
C LEU A 277 2.32 -5.17 -19.03
N LEU A 278 1.97 -6.45 -18.94
CA LEU A 278 2.87 -7.52 -18.47
C LEU A 278 3.84 -7.86 -19.60
N LEU A 279 5.12 -7.51 -19.43
CA LEU A 279 6.17 -7.91 -20.38
C LEU A 279 6.96 -9.09 -19.82
N MET A 280 7.34 -10.00 -20.71
CA MET A 280 8.41 -10.96 -20.42
C MET A 280 9.70 -10.18 -20.12
N ALA A 281 10.46 -10.66 -19.14
CA ALA A 281 11.76 -10.08 -18.80
C ALA A 281 12.63 -9.97 -20.08
N PRO A 282 13.31 -8.84 -20.32
CA PRO A 282 14.16 -8.70 -21.50
C PRO A 282 15.24 -9.78 -21.50
N THR A 283 15.37 -10.48 -22.63
CA THR A 283 16.28 -11.61 -22.84
C THR A 283 17.77 -11.21 -22.81
N SER A 284 18.08 -9.92 -22.92
CA SER A 284 19.45 -9.40 -22.87
C SER A 284 19.86 -9.01 -21.44
N ARG A 285 20.34 -9.99 -20.66
CA ARG A 285 20.98 -9.75 -19.35
C ARG A 285 22.30 -8.95 -19.43
N GLU A 286 22.85 -8.72 -20.63
CA GLU A 286 24.27 -8.33 -20.80
C GLU A 286 24.60 -6.84 -20.82
N ARG A 287 23.64 -5.91 -20.65
CA ARG A 287 23.96 -4.46 -20.65
C ARG A 287 23.34 -3.62 -19.54
N ARG A 288 22.76 -4.23 -18.50
CA ARG A 288 22.40 -3.48 -17.31
C ARG A 288 23.67 -3.16 -16.55
N LYS A 289 24.10 -1.90 -16.53
CA LYS A 289 25.14 -1.45 -15.61
C LYS A 289 24.60 -1.62 -14.20
N ARG A 290 24.97 -2.74 -13.57
CA ARG A 290 24.60 -3.06 -12.20
C ARG A 290 25.24 -2.01 -11.31
N VAL A 291 24.40 -1.17 -10.74
CA VAL A 291 24.79 -0.36 -9.59
C VAL A 291 24.52 -1.27 -8.39
N ASP A 292 25.59 -1.84 -7.81
CA ASP A 292 25.51 -2.57 -6.54
C ASP A 292 25.25 -1.56 -5.42
N VAL A 293 24.00 -1.11 -5.35
CA VAL A 293 23.50 -0.25 -4.29
C VAL A 293 22.47 -1.08 -3.55
N GLU A 294 22.95 -1.78 -2.54
CA GLU A 294 22.15 -2.53 -1.59
C GLU A 294 21.54 -1.54 -0.60
N TYR A 295 20.44 -0.88 -0.98
CA TYR A 295 19.75 0.02 -0.08
C TYR A 295 18.88 -0.78 0.89
N LEU A 296 19.16 -0.61 2.18
CA LEU A 296 18.32 -1.17 3.22
C LEU A 296 17.13 -0.23 3.40
N LEU A 297 15.91 -0.78 3.42
CA LEU A 297 14.68 -0.01 3.68
C LEU A 297 14.76 0.82 4.98
N ARG A 298 15.61 0.39 5.92
CA ARG A 298 15.92 1.10 7.16
C ARG A 298 16.53 2.48 6.90
N ASP A 299 17.41 2.59 5.91
CA ASP A 299 18.07 3.85 5.54
C ASP A 299 17.04 4.86 4.99
N ALA A 300 16.01 4.38 4.28
CA ALA A 300 14.90 5.23 3.82
C ALA A 300 13.97 5.70 4.95
N LEU A 301 13.88 4.96 6.06
CA LEU A 301 13.08 5.33 7.24
C LEU A 301 13.83 6.28 8.18
N GLU A 302 15.17 6.17 8.20
CA GLU A 302 16.08 6.96 9.03
C GLU A 302 16.62 8.21 8.32
N ALA A 303 16.47 8.34 7.00
CA ALA A 303 16.87 9.52 6.25
C ALA A 303 16.20 10.80 6.80
N GLU A 304 17.02 11.75 7.23
CA GLU A 304 16.59 13.14 7.43
C GLU A 304 16.30 13.74 6.06
N LEU A 305 15.09 14.30 5.91
CA LEU A 305 14.62 14.96 4.69
C LEU A 305 15.18 16.38 4.60
#